data_AF-A0A929TTY5-F1
#
_entry.id   AF-A0A929TTY5-F1
#
_cell.length_a   1.000
_cell.length_b   1.000
_cell.length_c   1.000
_cell.angle_alpha   90.00
_cell.angle_beta   90.00
_cell.angle_gamma   90.00
#
_symmetry.space_group_name_H-M   'P 1'
#
loop_
_entity.id
_entity.type
_entity.pdbx_description
1 polymer ?
#
loop_
_entity_poly.entity_id
_entity_poly.type
_entity_poly.pdbx_seq_one_letter_code
_entity_poly.pdbx_strand_id
1 'polypeptide(L)'
;ASGVGKSSITNILVPKANMDTNTVSRKIERGRHTTRHSELFMIDNNTFVFDTPGFTSVESPTFDKEELRFHFHEFDKYEGKCRFAGCVHINEPECAVKKALETGSISKIRYQSYKKMYEELSERRKY
;
A
#
# COMPACT_ATOMS: atom_id res chain seq x y z
N ALA A 1 9.77 -3.51 -3.08
CA ALA A 1 9.63 -4.82 -2.40
C ALA A 1 10.11 -5.94 -3.34
N SER A 2 11.26 -6.53 -3.06
CA SER A 2 11.86 -7.58 -3.90
C SER A 2 12.07 -8.86 -3.06
N GLY A 3 11.76 -10.02 -3.63
CA GLY A 3 11.89 -11.32 -2.94
C GLY A 3 10.75 -11.71 -1.99
N VAL A 4 9.56 -11.12 -2.12
CA VAL A 4 8.38 -11.42 -1.25
C VAL A 4 7.66 -12.75 -1.58
N GLY A 5 8.18 -13.56 -2.51
CA GLY A 5 7.61 -14.88 -2.84
C GLY A 5 6.55 -14.93 -3.95
N LYS A 6 6.34 -13.87 -4.73
CA LYS A 6 5.33 -13.84 -5.83
C LYS A 6 5.49 -15.00 -6.80
N SER A 7 6.68 -15.19 -7.39
CA SER A 7 6.95 -16.27 -8.35
C SER A 7 6.77 -17.67 -7.73
N SER A 8 7.05 -17.84 -6.44
CA SER A 8 6.80 -19.10 -5.73
C SER A 8 5.30 -19.38 -5.61
N ILE A 9 4.47 -18.37 -5.29
CA ILE A 9 3.01 -18.51 -5.25
C ILE A 9 2.47 -18.78 -6.66
N THR A 10 2.95 -18.09 -7.68
CA THR A 10 2.53 -18.31 -9.06
C THR A 10 2.81 -19.75 -9.52
N ASN A 11 3.97 -20.33 -9.19
CA ASN A 11 4.27 -21.73 -9.51
C ASN A 11 3.37 -22.74 -8.78
N ILE A 12 2.83 -22.41 -7.59
CA ILE A 12 1.83 -23.25 -6.90
C ILE A 12 0.49 -23.19 -7.64
N LEU A 13 0.07 -21.98 -8.06
CA LEU A 13 -1.22 -21.76 -8.73
C LEU A 13 -1.21 -22.21 -10.20
N VAL A 14 -0.07 -22.08 -10.86
CA VAL A 14 0.16 -22.43 -12.27
C VAL A 14 1.41 -23.32 -12.34
N PRO A 15 1.32 -24.64 -12.07
CA PRO A 15 2.49 -25.52 -12.11
C PRO A 15 3.23 -25.51 -13.46
N LYS A 16 2.52 -25.19 -14.55
CA LYS A 16 3.08 -25.07 -15.90
C LYS A 16 3.81 -23.74 -16.17
N ALA A 17 3.70 -22.76 -15.28
CA ALA A 17 4.36 -21.45 -15.46
C ALA A 17 5.88 -21.57 -15.42
N ASN A 18 6.42 -22.56 -14.69
CA ASN A 18 7.86 -22.84 -14.59
C ASN A 18 8.71 -21.57 -14.37
N MET A 19 8.22 -20.64 -13.53
CA MET A 19 8.91 -19.37 -13.29
C MET A 19 10.24 -19.62 -12.57
N ASP A 20 11.27 -18.88 -12.99
CA ASP A 20 12.59 -18.91 -12.35
C ASP A 20 12.54 -18.43 -10.89
N THR A 21 12.54 -19.36 -9.95
CA THR A 21 12.68 -19.07 -8.51
C THR A 21 14.16 -19.07 -8.11
N ASN A 22 14.96 -18.16 -8.66
CA ASN A 22 16.35 -18.01 -8.22
C ASN A 22 16.40 -17.62 -6.72
N THR A 23 17.19 -18.35 -5.93
CA THR A 23 17.36 -18.11 -4.49
C THR A 23 17.91 -16.71 -4.21
N VAL A 24 17.45 -16.11 -3.10
CA VAL A 24 17.88 -14.78 -2.63
C VAL A 24 19.43 -14.72 -2.57
N SER A 25 20.01 -13.75 -3.26
CA SER A 25 21.47 -13.55 -3.26
C SER A 25 21.96 -13.22 -1.85
N ARG A 26 22.75 -14.14 -1.26
CA ARG A 26 23.41 -13.98 0.07
C ARG A 26 24.34 -12.77 0.17
N LYS A 27 24.68 -12.12 -0.95
CA LYS A 27 25.67 -11.04 -0.99
C LYS A 27 25.10 -9.63 -0.73
N ILE A 28 23.77 -9.44 -0.78
CA ILE A 28 23.17 -8.09 -0.79
C ILE A 28 21.95 -7.94 0.15
N GLU A 29 21.52 -8.99 0.87
CA GLU A 29 20.30 -8.98 1.73
C GLU A 29 19.04 -8.35 1.10
N ARG A 30 18.99 -8.29 -0.23
CA ARG A 30 17.87 -7.76 -1.01
C ARG A 30 17.50 -8.80 -2.05
N GLY A 31 16.21 -9.13 -2.14
CA GLY A 31 15.70 -9.98 -3.21
C GLY A 31 16.10 -9.40 -4.57
N ARG A 32 16.43 -10.26 -5.53
CA ARG A 32 16.65 -9.86 -6.92
C ARG A 32 15.30 -9.95 -7.64
N HIS A 33 14.93 -8.93 -8.40
CA HIS A 33 13.76 -9.03 -9.28
C HIS A 33 14.11 -10.05 -10.37
N THR A 34 13.53 -11.25 -10.31
CA THR A 34 13.68 -12.26 -11.37
C THR A 34 12.73 -11.96 -12.53
N THR A 35 11.48 -11.54 -12.25
CA THR A 35 10.53 -11.10 -13.27
C THR A 35 10.86 -9.67 -13.74
N ARG A 36 11.35 -9.52 -14.98
CA ARG A 36 11.65 -8.22 -15.62
C ARG A 36 10.53 -7.70 -16.54
N HIS A 37 9.58 -8.56 -16.89
CA HIS A 37 8.43 -8.26 -17.75
C HIS A 37 7.15 -8.67 -17.04
N SER A 38 6.02 -8.02 -17.36
CA SER A 38 4.72 -8.45 -16.86
C SER A 38 4.24 -9.67 -17.65
N GLU A 39 3.84 -10.74 -16.96
CA GLU A 39 3.36 -11.98 -17.57
C GLU A 39 1.94 -12.28 -17.13
N LEU A 40 1.13 -12.80 -18.05
CA LEU A 40 -0.25 -13.21 -17.78
C LEU A 40 -0.34 -14.73 -17.88
N PHE A 41 -0.73 -15.37 -16.78
CA PHE A 41 -0.96 -16.81 -16.71
C PHE A 41 -2.45 -17.08 -16.61
N MET A 42 -2.99 -17.93 -17.50
CA MET A 42 -4.35 -18.43 -17.37
C MET A 42 -4.35 -19.61 -16.38
N ILE A 43 -5.09 -19.49 -15.28
CA ILE A 43 -5.24 -20.58 -14.29
C ILE A 43 -6.49 -21.43 -14.53
N ASP A 44 -7.50 -20.85 -15.18
CA ASP A 44 -8.73 -21.53 -15.61
C ASP A 44 -9.32 -20.77 -16.82
N ASN A 45 -10.33 -21.33 -17.48
CA ASN A 45 -10.93 -20.82 -18.72
C ASN A 45 -11.25 -19.32 -18.69
N ASN A 46 -11.66 -18.79 -17.53
CA ASN A 46 -11.99 -17.37 -17.34
C ASN A 46 -11.22 -16.73 -16.17
N THR A 47 -10.03 -17.23 -15.83
CA THR A 47 -9.27 -16.68 -14.68
C THR A 47 -7.78 -16.57 -14.99
N PHE A 48 -7.22 -15.41 -14.65
CA PHE A 48 -5.87 -15.03 -15.00
C PHE A 48 -5.10 -14.48 -13.79
N VAL A 49 -3.82 -14.80 -13.72
CA VAL A 49 -2.85 -14.24 -12.79
C VAL A 49 -1.91 -13.33 -13.56
N PHE A 50 -1.79 -12.08 -13.12
CA PHE A 50 -0.88 -11.11 -13.71
C PHE A 50 0.34 -10.97 -12.78
N ASP A 51 1.48 -11.56 -13.15
CA ASP A 51 2.73 -11.34 -12.42
C ASP A 51 3.34 -10.03 -12.89
N THR A 52 3.50 -9.09 -11.96
CA THR A 52 4.14 -7.81 -12.22
C THR A 52 5.46 -7.72 -11.46
N PRO A 53 6.46 -7.04 -12.04
CA PRO A 53 7.64 -6.64 -11.28
C PRO A 53 7.20 -5.89 -10.01
N GLY A 54 7.75 -6.27 -8.86
CA GLY A 54 7.44 -5.54 -7.62
C GLY A 54 7.85 -4.07 -7.74
N PHE A 55 7.05 -3.15 -7.21
CA PHE A 55 7.41 -1.73 -7.19
C PHE A 55 8.67 -1.51 -6.33
N THR A 56 9.68 -0.86 -6.90
CA THR A 56 10.88 -0.37 -6.20
C THR A 56 10.63 1.01 -5.58
N SER A 57 9.84 1.83 -6.27
CA SER A 57 9.26 3.09 -5.81
C SER A 57 7.78 3.09 -6.19
N VAL A 58 6.91 3.48 -5.26
CA VAL A 58 5.51 3.76 -5.57
C VAL A 58 5.47 5.19 -6.08
N GLU A 59 4.82 5.41 -7.23
CA GLU A 59 4.62 6.76 -7.72
C GLU A 59 3.83 7.58 -6.71
N SER A 60 4.23 8.84 -6.61
CA SER A 60 3.56 9.84 -5.81
C SER A 60 2.06 9.91 -6.15
N PRO A 61 1.14 9.83 -5.17
CA PRO A 61 -0.28 9.91 -5.48
C PRO A 61 -0.64 11.24 -6.18
N THR A 62 -1.64 11.20 -7.06
CA THR A 62 -2.08 12.36 -7.87
C THR A 62 -3.04 13.29 -7.14
N PHE A 63 -3.49 12.90 -5.94
CA PHE A 63 -4.44 13.66 -5.12
C PHE A 63 -3.73 14.61 -4.14
N ASP A 64 -4.46 15.62 -3.68
CA ASP A 64 -3.97 16.60 -2.70
C ASP A 64 -3.88 15.97 -1.29
N LYS A 65 -3.03 16.52 -0.41
CA LYS A 65 -2.83 15.98 0.96
C LYS A 65 -4.13 15.90 1.76
N GLU A 66 -5.06 16.83 1.53
CA GLU A 66 -6.37 16.87 2.19
C GLU A 66 -7.26 15.68 1.78
N GLU A 67 -7.06 15.13 0.59
CA GLU A 67 -7.82 13.98 0.07
C GLU A 67 -7.28 12.64 0.60
N LEU A 68 -6.06 12.61 1.15
CA LEU A 68 -5.46 11.39 1.70
C LEU A 68 -6.38 10.70 2.72
N ARG A 69 -7.18 11.46 3.48
CA ARG A 69 -8.11 10.91 4.48
C ARG A 69 -9.11 9.90 3.89
N PHE A 70 -9.48 10.06 2.61
CA PHE A 70 -10.42 9.17 1.92
C PHE A 70 -9.79 7.85 1.44
N HIS A 71 -8.46 7.72 1.53
CA HIS A 71 -7.73 6.53 1.11
C HIS A 71 -7.36 5.60 2.28
N PHE A 72 -7.88 5.89 3.48
CA PHE A 72 -7.73 5.07 4.68
C PHE A 72 -9.09 4.58 5.14
N HIS A 73 -9.44 3.34 4.75
CA HIS A 73 -10.75 2.72 5.04
C HIS A 73 -11.11 2.70 6.54
N GLU A 74 -10.12 2.71 7.41
CA GLU A 74 -10.34 2.78 8.86
C GLU A 74 -11.02 4.10 9.30
N PHE A 75 -10.99 5.15 8.47
CA PHE A 75 -11.57 6.46 8.76
C PHE A 75 -13.02 6.59 8.31
N ASP A 76 -13.49 5.77 7.36
CA ASP A 76 -14.83 5.87 6.75
C ASP A 76 -15.95 5.93 7.79
N LYS A 77 -15.83 5.16 8.89
CA LYS A 77 -16.82 5.13 9.98
C LYS A 77 -16.89 6.43 10.80
N TYR A 78 -15.92 7.32 10.65
CA TYR A 78 -15.76 8.57 11.39
C TYR A 78 -15.92 9.82 10.52
N GLU A 79 -16.10 9.64 9.20
CA GLU A 79 -16.34 10.73 8.27
C GLU A 79 -17.57 11.55 8.70
N GLY A 80 -17.45 12.87 8.69
CA GLY A 80 -18.51 13.79 9.13
C GLY A 80 -18.79 13.80 10.64
N LYS A 81 -18.07 13.01 11.47
CA LYS A 81 -18.25 12.98 12.93
C LYS A 81 -17.27 13.87 13.70
N CYS A 82 -16.33 14.50 12.99
CA CYS A 82 -15.45 15.51 13.57
C CYS A 82 -16.22 16.82 13.81
N ARG A 83 -15.77 17.62 14.77
CA ARG A 83 -16.35 18.95 15.05
C ARG A 83 -16.29 19.90 13.86
N PHE A 84 -15.20 19.84 13.08
CA PHE A 84 -14.95 20.74 11.96
C PHE A 84 -15.15 20.03 10.63
N ALA A 85 -15.89 20.67 9.72
CA ALA A 85 -15.96 20.25 8.33
C ALA A 85 -14.56 20.35 7.68
N GLY A 86 -14.19 19.35 6.88
CA GLY A 86 -12.87 19.30 6.24
C GLY A 86 -11.71 18.86 7.13
N CYS A 87 -11.99 18.32 8.32
CA CYS A 87 -10.96 17.73 9.18
C CYS A 87 -10.11 16.69 8.43
N VAL A 88 -8.79 16.87 8.44
CA VAL A 88 -7.79 15.94 7.91
C VAL A 88 -7.15 15.08 9.01
N HIS A 89 -7.67 15.15 10.23
CA HIS A 89 -7.26 14.31 11.36
C HIS A 89 -5.80 14.44 11.79
N ILE A 90 -5.12 15.56 11.53
CA ILE A 90 -3.71 15.79 11.88
C ILE A 90 -3.58 16.63 13.15
N ASN A 91 -4.01 17.89 13.11
CA ASN A 91 -3.85 18.87 14.21
C ASN A 91 -5.17 19.33 14.81
N GLU A 92 -6.29 18.92 14.20
CA GLU A 92 -7.61 19.39 14.59
C GLU A 92 -7.96 18.92 16.00
N PRO A 93 -8.53 19.82 16.83
CA PRO A 93 -9.10 19.47 18.10
C PRO A 93 -10.43 18.72 17.89
N GLU A 94 -10.78 17.88 18.86
CA GLU A 94 -12.04 17.12 18.87
C GLU A 94 -12.29 16.27 17.59
N CYS A 95 -11.22 15.68 17.08
CA CYS A 95 -11.24 14.79 15.94
C CYS A 95 -11.77 13.39 16.33
N ALA A 96 -12.83 12.91 15.65
CA ALA A 96 -13.40 11.58 15.89
C ALA A 96 -12.40 10.44 15.61
N VAL A 97 -11.56 10.58 14.58
CA VAL A 97 -10.48 9.62 14.27
C VAL A 97 -9.44 9.57 15.39
N LYS A 98 -9.06 10.71 15.99
CA LYS A 98 -8.12 10.72 17.13
C LYS A 98 -8.73 10.09 18.38
N LYS A 99 -10.02 10.35 18.66
CA LYS A 99 -10.74 9.66 19.74
C LYS A 99 -10.80 8.15 19.51
N ALA A 100 -11.04 7.72 18.26
CA ALA A 100 -11.02 6.31 17.87
C ALA A 100 -9.64 5.67 18.01
N LEU A 101 -8.58 6.43 17.74
CA LEU A 101 -7.19 6.02 17.98
C LEU A 101 -6.89 5.84 19.48
N GLU A 102 -7.32 6.78 20.32
CA GLU A 102 -7.13 6.71 21.78
C GLU A 102 -7.84 5.50 22.40
N THR A 103 -9.04 5.20 21.92
CA THR A 103 -9.83 4.04 22.36
C THR A 103 -9.37 2.71 21.76
N GLY A 104 -8.38 2.72 20.85
CA GLY A 104 -7.86 1.52 20.20
C GLY A 104 -8.71 0.97 19.05
N SER A 105 -9.77 1.69 18.64
CA SER A 105 -10.59 1.32 17.49
C SER A 105 -9.85 1.49 16.16
N ILE A 106 -8.82 2.34 16.13
CA ILE A 106 -7.90 2.50 14.99
C ILE A 106 -6.49 2.09 15.42
N SER A 107 -5.81 1.32 14.57
CA SER A 107 -4.43 0.91 14.80
C SER A 107 -3.48 2.11 14.83
N LYS A 108 -2.66 2.18 15.88
CA LYS A 108 -1.61 3.21 16.01
C LYS A 108 -0.65 3.18 14.83
N ILE A 109 -0.26 1.99 14.35
CA ILE A 109 0.67 1.84 13.22
C ILE A 109 0.06 2.42 11.94
N ARG A 110 -1.23 2.17 11.71
CA ARG A 110 -1.95 2.71 10.55
C ARG A 110 -2.07 4.22 10.61
N TYR A 111 -2.41 4.78 11.77
CA TYR A 111 -2.46 6.24 11.94
C TYR A 111 -1.08 6.90 11.78
N GLN A 112 0.00 6.28 12.25
CA GLN A 112 1.36 6.79 12.00
C GLN A 112 1.74 6.74 10.52
N SER A 113 1.32 5.69 9.81
CA SER A 113 1.51 5.60 8.34
C SER A 113 0.77 6.73 7.63
N TYR A 114 -0.47 7.00 8.02
CA TYR A 114 -1.27 8.13 7.53
C TYR A 114 -0.56 9.46 7.74
N LYS A 115 -0.10 9.73 8.97
CA LYS A 115 0.59 10.98 9.31
C LYS A 115 1.85 11.18 8.47
N LYS A 116 2.66 10.13 8.33
CA LYS A 116 3.88 10.18 7.51
C LYS A 116 3.57 10.47 6.04
N MET A 117 2.58 9.78 5.46
CA MET A 117 2.16 10.04 4.09
C MET A 117 1.61 11.47 3.92
N TYR A 118 0.87 11.98 4.91
CA TYR A 118 0.36 13.34 4.88
C TYR A 118 1.50 14.37 4.90
N GLU A 119 2.51 14.17 5.75
CA GLU A 119 3.72 14.99 5.80
C GLU A 119 4.47 14.95 4.44
N GLU A 120 4.70 13.76 3.88
CA GLU A 120 5.32 13.59 2.55
C GLU A 120 4.55 14.28 1.42
N LEU A 121 3.21 14.28 1.45
CA LEU A 121 2.37 15.01 0.51
C LEU A 121 2.45 16.53 0.74
N SER A 122 2.60 16.97 1.99
CA SER A 122 2.67 18.40 2.33
C SER A 122 3.97 19.09 1.92
N GLU A 123 5.06 18.33 1.84
CA GLU A 123 6.37 18.82 1.41
C GLU A 123 6.52 18.92 -0.12
N ARG A 124 5.52 18.44 -0.88
CA ARG A 124 5.51 18.56 -2.33
C ARG A 124 5.35 20.02 -2.74
N ARG A 125 6.33 20.52 -3.49
CA ARG A 125 6.20 21.79 -4.21
C ARG A 125 5.11 21.62 -5.27
N LYS A 126 4.02 22.39 -5.14
CA LYS A 126 3.06 22.61 -6.23
C LYS A 126 3.83 23.42 -7.30
N TYR A 127 4.30 22.74 -8.34
CA TYR A 127 4.91 23.37 -9.51
C TYR A 127 3.82 23.83 -10.48
#